data_AF-W2JZB0-F1
#
_entry.id   AF-W2JZB0-F1
#
_cell.length_a   1.000
_cell.length_b   1.000
_cell.length_c   1.000
_cell.angle_alpha   90.00
_cell.angle_beta   90.00
_cell.angle_gamma   90.00
#
_symmetry.space_group_name_H-M   'P 1'
#
loop_
_entity.id
_entity.type
_entity.pdbx_description
1 polymer ?
#
loop_
_entity_poly.entity_id
_entity_poly.type
_entity_poly.pdbx_seq_one_letter_code
_entity_poly.pdbx_strand_id
1 'polypeptide(L)'
;MSDALVATPRSKSKFTPNQIACFYFKPYLTEDRDPTGLQACKVCGKTRKHAPKTRYTNLVSHVKSDHGNFEVEMEAASTAATGTLLSWLEWIVKETSLSFVEMKSTRRYTNLATVCEETITRDMESVTKAVERSIGGELPERFGVILDG
;
A
#
# COMPACT_ATOMS: atom_id res chain seq x y z
N MET A 1 20.75 14.66 56.09
CA MET A 1 21.36 14.29 54.79
C MET A 1 20.21 13.94 53.88
N SER A 2 19.92 14.80 52.90
CA SER A 2 18.73 14.69 52.06
C SER A 2 19.08 13.92 50.80
N ASP A 3 18.42 12.79 50.63
CA ASP A 3 18.65 11.83 49.54
C ASP A 3 18.25 12.45 48.19
N ALA A 4 19.23 12.62 47.32
CA ALA A 4 19.04 13.20 45.99
C ALA A 4 18.50 12.12 45.05
N LEU A 5 17.23 12.22 44.66
CA LEU A 5 16.63 11.40 43.62
C LEU A 5 17.33 11.69 42.27
N VAL A 6 18.26 10.82 41.88
CA VAL A 6 18.93 10.86 40.58
C VAL A 6 17.90 10.50 39.50
N ALA A 7 17.46 11.50 38.74
CA ALA A 7 16.68 11.28 37.54
C ALA A 7 17.58 10.64 36.46
N THR A 8 17.30 9.37 36.14
CA THR A 8 18.01 8.64 35.09
C THR A 8 17.69 9.26 33.71
N PRO A 9 18.68 9.45 32.80
CA PRO A 9 18.43 10.05 31.50
C PRO A 9 17.47 9.18 30.69
N ARG A 10 16.34 9.75 30.26
CA ARG A 10 15.39 9.08 29.37
C ARG A 10 16.08 8.88 28.01
N SER A 11 16.49 7.65 27.71
CA SER A 11 16.94 7.26 26.38
C SER A 11 15.91 7.70 25.33
N LYS A 12 16.36 8.54 24.38
CA LYS A 12 15.57 8.95 23.22
C LYS A 12 15.54 7.77 22.25
N SER A 13 14.44 7.02 22.26
CA SER A 13 14.15 5.92 21.33
C SER A 13 14.20 6.41 19.89
N LYS A 14 14.73 5.59 18.96
CA LYS A 14 14.76 5.91 17.51
C LYS A 14 13.36 6.06 16.92
N PHE A 15 12.39 5.31 17.44
CA PHE A 15 11.00 5.32 16.97
C PHE A 15 10.09 6.11 17.90
N THR A 16 9.08 6.75 17.33
CA THR A 16 8.03 7.45 18.08
C THR A 16 7.14 6.45 18.84
N PRO A 17 6.53 6.86 19.96
CA PRO A 17 5.59 6.02 20.69
C PRO A 17 4.46 5.43 19.84
N ASN A 18 3.99 6.18 18.84
CA ASN A 18 2.96 5.72 17.91
C ASN A 18 3.49 4.62 16.98
N GLN A 19 4.68 4.79 16.39
CA GLN A 19 5.29 3.77 15.52
C GLN A 19 5.49 2.45 16.28
N ILE A 20 5.99 2.52 17.52
CA ILE A 20 6.17 1.34 18.37
C ILE A 20 4.83 0.66 18.66
N ALA A 21 3.80 1.44 19.00
CA ALA A 21 2.47 0.89 19.27
C ALA A 21 1.86 0.21 18.04
N CYS A 22 1.87 0.85 16.87
CA CYS A 22 1.34 0.27 15.64
C CYS A 22 2.08 -1.00 15.20
N PHE A 23 3.40 -1.04 15.41
CA PHE A 23 4.21 -2.20 15.05
C PHE A 23 3.89 -3.39 15.96
N TYR A 24 3.91 -3.20 17.29
CA TYR A 24 3.80 -4.31 18.24
C TYR A 24 2.39 -4.69 18.66
N PHE A 25 1.37 -3.86 18.39
CA PHE A 25 0.02 -4.09 18.91
C PHE A 25 -1.05 -4.19 17.81
N LYS A 26 -2.07 -4.99 18.10
CA LYS A 26 -3.31 -5.09 17.32
C LYS A 26 -4.52 -4.91 18.24
N PRO A 27 -5.64 -4.37 17.74
CA PRO A 27 -6.88 -4.32 18.52
C PRO A 27 -7.26 -5.71 19.01
N TYR A 28 -7.61 -5.82 20.30
CA TYR A 28 -8.20 -7.03 20.84
C TYR A 28 -9.71 -6.99 20.59
N LEU A 29 -10.18 -7.99 19.86
CA LEU A 29 -11.58 -8.12 19.47
C LEU A 29 -12.25 -9.19 20.34
N THR A 30 -13.53 -9.02 20.64
CA THR A 30 -14.36 -10.10 21.21
C THR A 30 -14.60 -11.20 20.17
N GLU A 31 -15.21 -12.31 20.59
CA GLU A 31 -15.68 -13.38 19.68
C GLU A 31 -16.58 -12.81 18.57
N ASP A 32 -17.37 -11.78 18.89
CA ASP A 32 -18.26 -11.06 17.95
C ASP A 32 -17.54 -10.01 17.09
N ARG A 33 -16.20 -9.95 17.16
CA ARG A 33 -15.31 -8.98 16.49
C ARG A 33 -15.44 -7.52 16.93
N ASP A 34 -16.04 -7.25 18.08
CA ASP A 34 -16.18 -5.88 18.59
C ASP A 34 -14.90 -5.35 19.26
N PRO A 35 -14.52 -4.08 19.01
CA PRO A 35 -13.35 -3.47 19.65
C PRO A 35 -13.56 -3.27 21.16
N THR A 36 -12.76 -3.97 21.97
CA THR A 36 -12.85 -3.91 23.45
C THR A 36 -12.13 -2.70 24.09
N GLY A 37 -11.45 -1.87 23.30
CA GLY A 37 -10.54 -0.83 23.80
C GLY A 37 -9.22 -1.39 24.38
N LEU A 38 -9.01 -2.72 24.30
CA LEU A 38 -7.76 -3.38 24.61
C LEU A 38 -6.91 -3.56 23.34
N GLN A 39 -5.60 -3.54 23.53
CA GLN A 39 -4.60 -3.81 22.50
C GLN A 39 -3.80 -5.04 22.92
N ALA A 40 -3.67 -6.01 22.03
CA ALA A 40 -2.87 -7.21 22.27
C ALA A 40 -1.50 -7.07 21.63
N CYS A 41 -0.43 -7.38 22.38
CA CYS A 41 0.89 -7.48 21.82
C CYS A 41 0.96 -8.65 20.81
N LYS A 42 1.43 -8.40 19.59
CA LYS A 42 1.56 -9.40 18.52
C LYS A 42 2.58 -10.48 18.84
N VAL A 43 3.59 -10.17 19.66
CA VAL A 43 4.71 -11.06 19.97
C VAL A 43 4.41 -11.96 21.17
N CYS A 44 3.89 -11.39 22.27
CA CYS A 44 3.67 -12.14 23.51
C CYS A 44 2.20 -12.32 23.90
N GLY A 45 1.26 -11.80 23.11
CA GLY A 45 -0.18 -11.96 23.34
C GLY A 45 -0.76 -11.16 24.51
N LYS A 46 0.06 -10.56 25.37
CA LYS A 46 -0.41 -9.79 26.55
C LYS A 46 -1.30 -8.63 26.12
N THR A 47 -2.45 -8.52 26.75
CA THR A 47 -3.41 -7.42 26.51
C THR A 47 -3.08 -6.22 27.39
N ARG A 48 -3.23 -5.03 26.83
CA ARG A 48 -3.00 -3.75 27.49
C ARG A 48 -4.14 -2.80 27.18
N LYS A 49 -4.59 -2.04 28.17
CA LYS A 49 -5.59 -0.98 27.97
C LYS A 49 -4.98 0.16 27.16
N HIS A 50 -5.61 0.53 26.05
CA HIS A 50 -5.32 1.77 25.37
C HIS A 50 -6.31 2.82 25.84
N ALA A 51 -5.98 3.55 26.91
CA ALA A 51 -6.82 4.63 27.40
C ALA A 51 -6.61 5.87 26.50
N PRO A 52 -7.69 6.50 25.99
CA PRO A 52 -7.59 7.69 25.12
C PRO A 52 -6.77 8.85 25.71
N LYS A 53 -6.65 8.90 27.04
CA LYS A 53 -5.93 9.95 27.78
C LYS A 53 -4.45 9.63 28.07
N THR A 54 -4.03 8.36 27.97
CA THR A 54 -2.65 7.94 28.26
C THR A 54 -1.92 7.67 26.95
N ARG A 55 -1.52 8.74 26.26
CA ARG A 55 -0.76 8.76 25.00
C ARG A 55 0.31 7.64 24.93
N TYR A 56 -0.02 6.46 24.40
CA TYR A 56 0.85 5.29 24.13
C TYR A 56 1.83 4.79 25.21
N THR A 57 1.91 5.43 26.38
CA THR A 57 2.94 5.19 27.41
C THR A 57 2.92 3.76 27.94
N ASN A 58 1.73 3.22 28.17
CA ASN A 58 1.57 1.87 28.72
C ASN A 58 2.00 0.80 27.71
N LEU A 59 1.80 1.05 26.42
CA LEU A 59 2.19 0.16 25.33
C LEU A 59 3.71 0.19 25.12
N VAL A 60 4.28 1.38 25.06
CA VAL A 60 5.73 1.57 24.89
C VAL A 60 6.51 1.05 26.10
N SER A 61 6.00 1.26 27.31
CA SER A 61 6.62 0.72 28.52
C SER A 61 6.70 -0.80 28.47
N HIS A 62 5.64 -1.48 28.04
CA HIS A 62 5.64 -2.93 27.86
C HIS A 62 6.67 -3.37 26.81
N VAL A 63 6.75 -2.68 25.67
CA VAL A 63 7.70 -3.06 24.61
C VAL A 63 9.14 -2.90 25.09
N LYS A 64 9.46 -1.79 25.78
CA LYS A 64 10.81 -1.57 26.29
C LYS A 64 11.22 -2.55 27.40
N SER A 65 10.27 -3.05 28.20
CA SER A 65 10.57 -4.01 29.27
C SER A 65 10.63 -5.45 28.77
N ASP A 66 9.71 -5.83 27.88
CA ASP A 66 9.50 -7.24 27.52
C ASP A 66 10.14 -7.60 26.16
N HIS A 67 10.49 -6.61 25.32
CA HIS A 67 11.05 -6.81 23.97
C HIS A 67 12.33 -5.98 23.80
N GLY A 68 13.44 -6.39 24.42
CA GLY A 68 14.69 -5.63 24.45
C GLY A 68 15.30 -5.30 23.08
N ASN A 69 15.03 -6.11 22.05
CA ASN A 69 15.55 -5.92 20.69
C ASN A 69 14.58 -5.15 19.76
N PHE A 70 13.56 -4.49 20.31
CA PHE A 70 12.48 -3.92 19.50
C PHE A 70 12.95 -2.94 18.43
N GLU A 71 14.00 -2.16 18.69
CA GLU A 71 14.54 -1.22 17.71
C GLU A 71 15.15 -1.92 16.50
N VAL A 72 15.83 -3.05 16.71
CA VAL A 72 16.46 -3.83 15.62
C VAL A 72 15.39 -4.50 14.76
N GLU A 73 14.36 -5.07 15.39
CA GLU A 73 13.24 -5.71 14.68
C GLU A 73 12.45 -4.70 13.85
N MET A 74 12.15 -3.53 14.40
CA MET A 74 11.46 -2.46 13.67
C MET A 74 12.29 -1.93 12.50
N GLU A 75 13.61 -1.80 12.65
CA GLU A 75 14.50 -1.35 11.59
C GLU A 75 14.59 -2.37 10.44
N ALA A 76 14.75 -3.65 10.77
CA ALA A 76 14.78 -4.73 9.79
C ALA A 76 13.45 -4.81 9.00
N ALA A 77 12.32 -4.71 9.70
CA ALA A 77 11.01 -4.72 9.06
C ALA A 77 10.78 -3.46 8.19
N SER A 78 11.25 -2.29 8.61
CA SER A 78 11.18 -1.05 7.83
C SER A 78 12.03 -1.16 6.55
N THR A 79 13.22 -1.74 6.66
CA THR A 79 14.11 -1.99 5.51
C THR A 79 13.47 -2.96 4.52
N ALA A 80 12.90 -4.07 5.00
CA ALA A 80 12.20 -5.05 4.16
C ALA A 80 10.97 -4.45 3.46
N ALA A 81 10.16 -3.66 4.18
CA ALA A 81 9.01 -2.97 3.62
C ALA A 81 9.43 -1.95 2.54
N THR A 82 10.50 -1.19 2.80
CA THR A 82 11.06 -0.22 1.83
C THR A 82 11.58 -0.93 0.58
N GLY A 83 12.31 -2.04 0.75
CA GLY A 83 12.76 -2.87 -0.39
C GLY A 83 11.61 -3.39 -1.22
N THR A 84 10.54 -3.88 -0.58
CA THR A 84 9.33 -4.34 -1.28
C THR A 84 8.66 -3.22 -2.07
N LEU A 85 8.49 -2.03 -1.47
CA LEU A 85 7.92 -0.87 -2.16
C LEU A 85 8.76 -0.46 -3.38
N LEU A 86 10.08 -0.44 -3.24
CA LEU A 86 10.98 -0.14 -4.35
C LEU A 86 10.86 -1.16 -5.48
N SER A 87 10.77 -2.46 -5.18
CA SER A 87 10.54 -3.49 -6.20
C SER A 87 9.20 -3.32 -6.90
N TRP A 88 8.13 -2.97 -6.19
CA TRP A 88 6.83 -2.66 -6.80
C TRP A 88 6.88 -1.43 -7.70
N LEU A 89 7.55 -0.36 -7.25
CA LEU A 89 7.73 0.85 -8.06
C LEU A 89 8.56 0.56 -9.30
N GLU A 90 9.64 -0.21 -9.19
CA GLU A 90 10.46 -0.63 -10.32
C GLU A 90 9.64 -1.46 -11.32
N TRP A 91 8.82 -2.39 -10.82
CA TRP A 91 7.94 -3.19 -11.66
C TRP A 91 6.91 -2.32 -12.40
N ILE A 92 6.22 -1.42 -11.70
CA ILE A 92 5.26 -0.50 -12.30
C ILE A 92 5.96 0.42 -13.33
N VAL A 93 7.13 0.97 -13.00
CA VAL A 93 7.86 1.87 -13.90
C VAL A 93 8.40 1.16 -15.14
N LYS A 94 8.74 -0.12 -15.05
CA LYS A 94 9.22 -0.91 -16.19
C LYS A 94 8.08 -1.44 -17.06
N GLU A 95 7.01 -1.96 -16.46
CA GLU A 95 5.89 -2.55 -17.20
C GLU A 95 4.90 -1.51 -17.73
N THR A 96 4.68 -0.43 -16.98
CA THR A 96 3.97 0.73 -17.50
C THR A 96 5.02 1.62 -18.13
N SER A 97 5.04 1.73 -19.46
CA SER A 97 5.97 2.65 -20.08
C SER A 97 5.64 4.06 -19.58
N LEU A 98 6.57 4.69 -18.86
CA LEU A 98 6.41 6.11 -18.48
C LEU A 98 6.18 7.00 -19.72
N SER A 99 6.60 6.52 -20.90
CA SER A 99 6.29 7.13 -22.18
C SER A 99 4.79 7.23 -22.47
N PHE A 100 3.93 6.36 -21.93
CA PHE A 100 2.47 6.45 -22.08
C PHE A 100 1.92 7.79 -21.58
N VAL A 101 2.40 8.29 -20.44
CA VAL A 101 2.00 9.59 -19.86
C VAL A 101 2.61 10.76 -20.65
N GLU A 102 3.73 10.54 -21.33
CA GLU A 102 4.39 11.52 -22.18
C GLU A 102 3.78 11.60 -23.59
N MET A 103 3.00 10.60 -24.02
CA MET A 103 2.32 10.62 -25.31
C MET A 103 1.34 11.80 -25.41
N LYS A 104 1.47 12.60 -26.48
CA LYS A 104 0.59 13.73 -26.77
C LYS A 104 -0.88 13.32 -26.91
N SER A 105 -1.17 12.09 -27.33
CA SER A 105 -2.53 11.53 -27.36
C SER A 105 -3.08 11.37 -25.94
N THR A 106 -2.37 10.68 -25.06
CA THR A 106 -2.78 10.46 -23.67
C THR A 106 -3.11 11.77 -22.97
N ARG A 107 -2.24 12.78 -23.06
CA ARG A 107 -2.48 14.11 -22.48
C ARG A 107 -3.71 14.83 -23.06
N ARG A 108 -4.05 14.58 -24.32
CA ARG A 108 -5.25 15.16 -24.93
C ARG A 108 -6.51 14.45 -24.44
N TYR A 109 -6.43 13.15 -24.17
CA TYR A 109 -7.58 12.32 -23.82
C TYR A 109 -7.87 12.26 -22.31
N THR A 110 -6.97 12.74 -21.44
CA THR A 110 -7.22 12.81 -19.98
C THR A 110 -8.39 13.70 -19.58
N ASN A 111 -8.83 14.60 -20.46
CA ASN A 111 -9.96 15.51 -20.22
C ASN A 111 -11.26 15.04 -20.88
N LEU A 112 -11.31 13.82 -21.43
CA LEU A 112 -12.55 13.28 -21.98
C LEU A 112 -13.56 13.02 -20.86
N ALA A 113 -14.84 13.20 -21.18
CA ALA A 113 -15.91 12.80 -20.28
C ALA A 113 -15.85 11.29 -20.03
N THR A 114 -16.24 10.88 -18.83
CA THR A 114 -16.35 9.47 -18.47
C THR A 114 -17.41 8.78 -19.34
N VAL A 115 -17.11 7.58 -19.82
CA VAL A 115 -18.01 6.74 -20.62
C VAL A 115 -18.13 5.39 -19.91
N CYS A 116 -19.32 4.77 -19.95
CA CYS A 116 -19.50 3.43 -19.39
C CYS A 116 -18.94 2.35 -20.32
N GLU A 117 -18.62 1.18 -19.74
CA GLU A 117 -18.01 0.06 -20.44
C GLU A 117 -18.88 -0.44 -21.62
N GLU A 118 -20.20 -0.48 -21.43
CA GLU A 118 -21.13 -0.95 -22.44
C GLU A 118 -21.15 -0.03 -23.66
N THR A 119 -21.06 1.29 -23.41
CA THR A 119 -21.07 2.29 -24.49
C THR A 119 -19.78 2.22 -25.29
N ILE A 120 -18.61 2.19 -24.62
CA ILE A 120 -17.33 2.14 -25.33
C ILE A 120 -17.18 0.84 -26.12
N THR A 121 -17.66 -0.28 -25.59
CA THR A 121 -17.62 -1.58 -26.28
C THR A 121 -18.48 -1.54 -27.55
N ARG A 122 -19.72 -1.06 -27.45
CA ARG A 122 -20.63 -0.91 -28.59
C ARG A 122 -20.04 0.02 -29.66
N ASP A 123 -19.45 1.13 -29.24
CA ASP A 123 -18.86 2.09 -30.18
C ASP A 123 -17.63 1.49 -30.87
N MET A 124 -16.78 0.75 -30.15
CA MET A 124 -15.63 0.03 -30.73
C MET A 124 -16.07 -1.04 -31.73
N GLU A 125 -17.11 -1.82 -31.43
CA GLU A 125 -17.68 -2.79 -32.39
C GLU A 125 -18.18 -2.11 -33.67
N SER A 126 -18.82 -0.94 -33.53
CA SER A 126 -19.29 -0.15 -34.66
C SER A 126 -18.13 0.34 -35.52
N VAL A 127 -17.05 0.82 -34.89
CA VAL A 127 -15.81 1.23 -35.57
C VAL A 127 -15.19 0.04 -36.31
N THR A 128 -15.06 -1.12 -35.67
CA THR A 128 -14.53 -2.34 -36.30
C THR A 128 -15.32 -2.70 -37.56
N LYS A 129 -16.66 -2.76 -37.48
CA LYS A 129 -17.52 -3.04 -38.65
C LYS A 129 -17.41 -2.00 -39.76
N ALA A 130 -17.15 -0.74 -39.42
CA ALA A 130 -16.93 0.31 -40.41
C ALA A 130 -15.58 0.13 -41.11
N VAL A 131 -14.53 -0.19 -40.35
CA VAL A 131 -13.18 -0.45 -40.86
C VAL A 131 -13.16 -1.70 -41.74
N GLU A 132 -13.79 -2.80 -41.31
CA GLU A 132 -13.91 -4.03 -42.10
C GLU A 132 -14.54 -3.78 -43.47
N ARG A 133 -15.63 -2.98 -43.52
CA ARG A 133 -16.27 -2.60 -44.79
C ARG A 133 -15.37 -1.73 -45.66
N SER A 134 -14.63 -0.80 -45.06
CA SER A 134 -13.68 0.05 -45.80
C SER A 134 -12.57 -0.80 -46.42
N ILE A 135 -11.93 -1.65 -45.62
CA ILE A 135 -10.88 -2.57 -46.08
C ILE A 135 -11.44 -3.52 -47.14
N GLY A 136 -12.63 -4.08 -46.94
CA GLY A 136 -13.28 -4.97 -47.89
C GLY A 136 -13.56 -4.32 -49.26
N GLY A 137 -13.82 -3.00 -49.29
CA GLY A 137 -13.96 -2.25 -50.54
C GLY A 137 -12.63 -1.98 -51.26
N GLU A 138 -11.52 -1.97 -50.53
CA GLU A 138 -10.17 -1.74 -51.09
C GLU A 138 -9.43 -3.04 -51.45
N LEU A 139 -9.86 -4.18 -50.88
CA LEU A 139 -9.20 -5.47 -51.09
C LEU A 139 -9.36 -5.98 -52.54
N PRO A 140 -8.27 -6.45 -53.17
CA PRO A 140 -8.35 -7.08 -54.47
C PRO A 140 -9.01 -8.47 -54.39
N GLU A 141 -9.53 -8.97 -55.51
CA GLU A 141 -10.16 -10.30 -55.60
C GLU A 141 -9.21 -11.44 -55.16
N ARG A 142 -7.90 -11.22 -55.29
CA ARG A 142 -6.86 -12.16 -54.84
C ARG A 142 -5.88 -11.43 -53.94
N PHE A 143 -5.77 -11.89 -52.71
CA PHE A 143 -4.81 -11.41 -51.72
C PHE A 143 -4.21 -12.58 -50.93
N GLY A 144 -3.03 -12.36 -50.36
CA GLY A 144 -2.40 -13.30 -49.45
C GLY A 144 -2.64 -12.92 -48.00
N VAL A 145 -2.85 -13.90 -47.13
CA VAL A 145 -2.93 -13.72 -45.68
C VAL A 145 -1.72 -14.38 -45.04
N ILE A 146 -1.00 -13.64 -44.21
CA ILE A 146 0.07 -14.17 -43.37
C ILE A 146 -0.51 -14.32 -41.97
N LEU A 147 -0.46 -15.54 -41.44
CA LEU A 147 -0.87 -15.84 -40.07
C LEU A 147 0.38 -15.86 -39.19
N ASP A 148 0.41 -15.02 -38.17
CA ASP A 148 1.41 -15.06 -37.10
C ASP A 148 0.93 -16.07 -36.05
N GLY A 149 1.79 -17.02 -35.70
CA GLY A 149 1.47 -18.19 -34.87
C GLY A 149 1.85 -18.04 -33.41
#